data_AF-A0A8T7CRZ1-F1
#
_entry.id   AF-A0A8T7CRZ1-F1
#
_cell.length_a   1.000
_cell.length_b   1.000
_cell.length_c   1.000
_cell.angle_alpha   90.00
_cell.angle_beta   90.00
_cell.angle_gamma   90.00
#
_symmetry.space_group_name_H-M   'P 1'
#
loop_
_entity.id
_entity.type
_entity.pdbx_description
1 polymer ?
#
loop_
_entity_poly.entity_id
_entity_poly.type
_entity_poly.pdbx_seq_one_letter_code
_entity_poly.pdbx_strand_id
1 'polypeptide(L)'
;GSAQALDHTASSSALQPYFREAAFARGNADAPSNLLLATGADLGLRIADHDALVTYYMTDADADGLADDQDNCINVENPDQTDADGDNIGNICDADIAVPNDCLINFADLNVVATAFFGNPGSANWNPAADFDNSGLVNFADLNVIAAMFFQPPGPSAAGCN
;
A
#
# COMPACT_ATOMS: atom_id res chain seq x y z
N GLY A 1 9.11 24.72 27.33
CA GLY A 1 7.99 23.85 27.70
C GLY A 1 7.70 22.89 26.56
N SER A 2 8.63 22.00 26.25
CA SER A 2 8.59 21.11 25.08
C SER A 2 7.76 19.84 25.28
N ALA A 3 7.32 19.55 26.51
CA ALA A 3 6.47 18.38 26.81
C ALA A 3 5.03 18.51 26.28
N GLN A 4 4.47 19.72 26.22
CA GLN A 4 3.09 19.93 25.73
C GLN A 4 2.98 19.91 24.20
N ALA A 5 4.03 20.32 23.48
CA ALA A 5 4.06 20.18 22.03
C ALA A 5 4.20 18.70 21.62
N LEU A 6 5.03 17.93 22.34
CA LEU A 6 5.23 16.50 22.11
C LEU A 6 3.94 15.68 22.33
N ASP A 7 3.14 16.04 23.33
CA ASP A 7 1.83 15.41 23.61
C ASP A 7 0.77 15.70 22.53
N HIS A 8 0.85 16.85 21.85
CA HIS A 8 -0.11 17.22 20.81
C HIS A 8 0.25 16.75 19.39
N THR A 9 1.54 16.62 19.05
CA THR A 9 1.96 16.12 17.72
C THR A 9 1.86 14.60 17.58
N ALA A 10 1.86 13.85 18.70
CA ALA A 10 1.74 12.40 18.68
C ALA A 10 0.31 11.87 18.94
N SER A 11 -0.69 12.75 19.09
CA SER A 11 -2.02 12.38 19.62
C SER A 11 -3.18 12.35 18.61
N SER A 12 -2.92 12.59 17.32
CA SER A 12 -3.93 12.24 16.33
C SER A 12 -3.91 10.72 16.14
N SER A 13 -4.87 10.01 16.74
CA SER A 13 -5.11 8.58 16.45
C SER A 13 -5.29 8.32 14.96
N ALA A 14 -5.76 9.32 14.20
CA ALA A 14 -5.92 9.25 12.76
C ALA A 14 -4.59 9.26 11.98
N LEU A 15 -3.50 9.79 12.54
CA LEU A 15 -2.19 9.81 11.88
C LEU A 15 -1.27 8.65 12.30
N GLN A 16 -1.68 7.83 13.27
CA GLN A 16 -0.87 6.72 13.76
C GLN A 16 -0.47 5.70 12.68
N PRO A 17 -1.35 5.29 11.75
CA PRO A 17 -0.98 4.33 10.70
C PRO A 17 0.11 4.86 9.76
N TYR A 18 0.11 6.18 9.51
CA TYR A 18 0.99 6.82 8.54
C TYR A 18 2.32 7.29 9.13
N PHE A 19 2.45 7.38 10.46
CA PHE A 19 3.68 7.83 11.10
C PHE A 19 4.80 6.80 10.94
N ARG A 20 6.00 7.26 10.56
CA ARG A 20 7.19 6.41 10.44
C ARG A 20 8.26 6.76 11.45
N GLU A 21 8.56 8.05 11.57
CA GLU A 21 9.67 8.53 12.40
C GLU A 21 9.43 9.97 12.88
N ALA A 22 10.07 10.33 13.99
CA ALA A 22 10.20 11.72 14.43
C ALA A 22 11.65 12.04 14.78
N ALA A 23 12.14 13.18 14.33
CA ALA A 23 13.44 13.73 14.70
C ALA A 23 13.24 15.00 15.53
N PHE A 24 13.98 15.11 16.63
CA PHE A 24 13.90 16.25 17.54
C PHE A 24 15.27 16.93 17.68
N ALA A 25 15.31 18.23 17.41
CA ALA A 25 16.48 19.06 17.62
C ALA A 25 16.25 19.99 18.82
N ARG A 26 17.17 19.95 19.79
CA ARG A 26 17.28 20.97 20.85
C ARG A 26 18.40 21.93 20.50
N GLY A 27 18.14 23.23 20.52
CA GLY A 27 19.19 24.20 20.19
C GLY A 27 18.94 25.60 20.73
N ASN A 28 19.69 25.98 21.76
CA ASN A 28 20.15 27.35 21.95
C ASN A 28 21.64 27.41 21.58
N ALA A 29 21.94 27.12 20.32
CA ALA A 29 23.28 27.22 19.77
C ALA A 29 23.23 28.28 18.67
N ASP A 30 24.10 29.29 18.79
CA ASP A 30 24.25 30.40 17.85
C ASP A 30 24.73 29.96 16.44
N ALA A 31 24.70 28.65 16.14
CA ALA A 31 25.09 28.03 14.88
C ALA A 31 24.15 26.85 14.52
N PRO A 32 23.73 26.71 13.25
CA PRO A 32 22.82 25.66 12.80
C PRO A 32 23.45 24.26 12.89
N SER A 33 22.79 23.33 13.59
CA SER A 33 23.12 21.90 13.64
C SER A 33 22.49 21.13 12.47
N ASN A 34 23.10 20.02 12.05
CA ASN A 34 22.45 19.06 11.14
C ASN A 34 21.26 18.40 11.83
N LEU A 35 20.14 18.23 11.14
CA LEU A 35 19.11 17.28 11.54
C LEU A 35 19.47 15.89 11.00
N LEU A 36 19.73 14.95 11.91
CA LEU A 36 20.04 13.56 11.58
C LEU A 36 18.79 12.70 11.78
N LEU A 37 18.47 11.86 10.80
CA LEU A 37 17.55 10.73 10.97
C LEU A 37 18.09 9.77 12.04
N ALA A 38 17.25 8.89 12.59
CA ALA A 38 17.65 7.78 13.45
C ALA A 38 18.68 6.85 12.76
N THR A 39 18.67 6.84 11.42
CA THR A 39 19.66 6.15 10.57
C THR A 39 21.03 6.84 10.51
N GLY A 40 21.14 8.06 11.03
CA GLY A 40 22.35 8.90 10.95
C GLY A 40 22.49 9.70 9.66
N ALA A 41 21.52 9.62 8.74
CA ALA A 41 21.52 10.39 7.50
C ALA A 41 21.21 11.88 7.75
N ASP A 42 22.00 12.78 7.13
CA ASP A 42 21.80 14.23 7.15
C ASP A 42 20.75 14.63 6.11
N LEU A 43 19.68 15.28 6.57
CA LEU A 43 18.56 15.71 5.73
C LEU A 43 18.81 17.03 5.00
N GLY A 44 19.93 17.72 5.29
CA GLY A 44 20.20 19.06 4.77
C GLY A 44 19.30 20.16 5.37
N LEU A 45 18.39 19.80 6.28
CA LEU A 45 17.59 20.75 7.04
C LEU A 45 18.44 21.31 8.19
N ARG A 46 18.54 22.64 8.24
CA ARG A 46 19.30 23.38 9.25
C ARG A 46 18.36 24.26 10.05
N ILE A 47 18.51 24.24 11.36
CA ILE A 47 17.63 24.97 12.28
C ILE A 47 18.52 25.68 13.30
N ALA A 48 18.37 26.99 13.39
CA ALA A 48 19.11 27.84 14.32
C ALA A 48 18.08 28.70 15.05
N ASP A 49 18.00 28.53 16.38
CA ASP A 49 17.27 29.32 17.40
C ASP A 49 16.02 28.73 18.08
N HIS A 50 15.40 27.67 17.55
CA HIS A 50 14.24 27.04 18.18
C HIS A 50 14.37 25.52 18.29
N ASP A 51 13.80 24.97 19.38
CA ASP A 51 13.49 23.54 19.45
C ASP A 51 12.59 23.17 18.27
N ALA A 52 12.96 22.13 17.52
CA ALA A 52 12.21 21.71 16.35
C ALA A 52 11.88 20.22 16.42
N LEU A 53 10.66 19.89 16.03
CA LEU A 53 10.18 18.53 15.85
C LEU A 53 9.83 18.35 14.36
N VAL A 54 10.44 17.37 13.73
CA VAL A 54 10.11 16.93 12.38
C VAL A 54 9.48 15.55 12.49
N THR A 55 8.32 15.36 11.88
CA THR A 55 7.62 14.08 11.79
C THR A 55 7.52 13.63 10.33
N TYR A 56 7.74 12.35 10.10
CA TYR A 56 7.64 11.72 8.80
C TYR A 56 6.34 10.93 8.72
N TYR A 57 5.51 11.28 7.74
CA TYR A 57 4.27 10.58 7.43
C TYR A 57 4.35 10.01 6.02
N MET A 58 3.80 8.82 5.84
CA MET A 58 3.53 8.23 4.54
C MET A 58 2.21 8.77 3.97
N THR A 59 2.10 8.73 2.66
CA THR A 59 0.87 9.01 1.93
C THR A 59 -0.06 7.80 1.96
N ASP A 60 -1.31 8.09 1.63
CA ASP A 60 -2.42 7.16 1.41
C ASP A 60 -3.09 7.69 0.14
N ALA A 61 -2.68 7.12 -1.00
CA ALA A 61 -2.96 7.68 -2.31
C ALA A 61 -4.40 7.45 -2.76
N ASP A 62 -5.02 6.35 -2.32
CA ASP A 62 -6.39 5.99 -2.63
C ASP A 62 -7.39 6.23 -1.49
N ALA A 63 -6.90 6.59 -0.30
CA ALA A 63 -7.68 6.93 0.90
C ALA A 63 -8.44 5.75 1.51
N ASP A 64 -7.91 4.54 1.38
CA ASP A 64 -8.52 3.31 1.93
C ASP A 64 -8.25 3.11 3.44
N GLY A 65 -7.34 3.92 4.01
CA GLY A 65 -6.96 3.87 5.42
C GLY A 65 -5.60 3.22 5.68
N LEU A 66 -4.90 2.78 4.64
CA LEU A 66 -3.57 2.19 4.71
C LEU A 66 -2.53 3.11 4.07
N ALA A 67 -1.32 3.05 4.61
CA ALA A 67 -0.22 3.83 4.06
C ALA A 67 0.30 3.13 2.79
N ASP A 68 0.73 3.90 1.78
CA ASP A 68 1.17 3.36 0.48
C ASP A 68 2.27 2.27 0.55
N ASP A 69 3.09 2.24 1.61
CA ASP A 69 4.11 1.21 1.84
C ASP A 69 3.63 -0.04 2.57
N GLN A 70 2.38 -0.03 3.04
CA GLN A 70 1.66 -1.15 3.65
C GLN A 70 0.47 -1.59 2.82
N ASP A 71 0.20 -0.90 1.72
CA ASP A 71 -0.92 -1.13 0.82
C ASP A 71 -0.49 -1.98 -0.39
N ASN A 72 -1.19 -3.10 -0.57
CA ASN A 72 -0.99 -3.99 -1.70
C ASN A 72 -1.68 -3.52 -2.99
N CYS A 73 -2.40 -2.39 -2.99
CA CYS A 73 -3.00 -1.73 -4.14
C CYS A 73 -3.02 -0.18 -4.06
N ILE A 74 -1.85 0.46 -4.10
CA ILE A 74 -1.60 1.92 -3.91
C ILE A 74 -2.61 2.89 -4.55
N ASN A 75 -3.30 2.52 -5.64
CA ASN A 75 -4.22 3.41 -6.36
C ASN A 75 -5.68 2.94 -6.34
N VAL A 76 -6.02 1.85 -5.65
CA VAL A 76 -7.34 1.21 -5.72
C VAL A 76 -7.76 0.74 -4.34
N GLU A 77 -8.76 1.43 -3.78
CA GLU A 77 -9.23 1.17 -2.41
C GLU A 77 -9.51 -0.32 -2.15
N ASN A 78 -8.77 -0.91 -1.21
CA ASN A 78 -9.00 -2.28 -0.74
C ASN A 78 -8.64 -2.44 0.75
N PRO A 79 -9.50 -1.93 1.66
CA PRO A 79 -9.22 -1.97 3.10
C PRO A 79 -9.06 -3.37 3.71
N ASP A 80 -9.49 -4.41 3.00
CA ASP A 80 -9.36 -5.81 3.40
C ASP A 80 -8.03 -6.45 2.97
N GLN A 81 -7.29 -5.81 2.05
CA GLN A 81 -5.96 -6.20 1.58
C GLN A 81 -5.89 -7.65 1.13
N THR A 82 -6.97 -8.18 0.55
CA THR A 82 -7.01 -9.56 0.09
C THR A 82 -5.99 -9.78 -1.02
N ASP A 83 -5.13 -10.78 -0.84
CA ASP A 83 -4.09 -11.24 -1.75
C ASP A 83 -4.12 -12.78 -1.69
N ALA A 84 -4.77 -13.40 -2.68
CA ALA A 84 -5.12 -14.81 -2.65
C ALA A 84 -4.03 -15.73 -3.21
N ASP A 85 -3.17 -15.24 -4.09
CA ASP A 85 -2.06 -15.98 -4.68
C ASP A 85 -0.71 -15.70 -3.99
N GLY A 86 -0.65 -14.63 -3.18
CA GLY A 86 0.40 -14.36 -2.21
C GLY A 86 1.62 -13.67 -2.79
N ASP A 87 1.45 -12.88 -3.85
CA ASP A 87 2.54 -12.17 -4.51
C ASP A 87 2.78 -10.74 -3.95
N ASN A 88 1.95 -10.31 -2.99
CA ASN A 88 1.89 -8.99 -2.36
C ASN A 88 1.34 -7.88 -3.27
N ILE A 89 0.55 -8.24 -4.28
CA ILE A 89 -0.32 -7.36 -5.04
C ILE A 89 -1.76 -7.78 -4.71
N GLY A 90 -2.63 -6.82 -4.36
CA GLY A 90 -3.98 -7.15 -3.92
C GLY A 90 -4.86 -7.63 -5.08
N ASN A 91 -5.77 -8.55 -4.80
CA ASN A 91 -6.72 -9.12 -5.76
C ASN A 91 -7.38 -8.07 -6.68
N ILE A 92 -7.74 -6.90 -6.15
CA ILE A 92 -8.46 -5.88 -6.93
C ILE A 92 -7.58 -5.19 -7.97
N CYS A 93 -6.27 -5.17 -7.75
CA CYS A 93 -5.29 -4.58 -8.65
C CYS A 93 -4.32 -5.61 -9.25
N ASP A 94 -4.54 -6.90 -8.99
CA ASP A 94 -3.79 -7.99 -9.57
C ASP A 94 -4.70 -8.92 -10.38
N ALA A 95 -4.45 -9.00 -11.69
CA ALA A 95 -5.07 -9.99 -12.54
C ALA A 95 -4.03 -10.89 -13.24
N ASP A 96 -2.78 -10.91 -12.76
CA ASP A 96 -1.70 -11.81 -13.21
C ASP A 96 -1.73 -13.12 -12.41
N ILE A 97 -2.86 -13.82 -12.50
CA ILE A 97 -3.18 -14.97 -11.64
C ILE A 97 -2.83 -16.33 -12.28
N ALA A 98 -2.30 -16.32 -13.50
CA ALA A 98 -1.82 -17.54 -14.15
C ALA A 98 -0.44 -17.92 -13.63
N VAL A 99 -0.29 -19.16 -13.15
CA VAL A 99 1.00 -19.62 -12.62
C VAL A 99 1.93 -20.12 -13.74
N PRO A 100 3.21 -19.71 -13.75
CA PRO A 100 3.80 -18.65 -12.92
C PRO A 100 3.40 -17.24 -13.39
N ASN A 101 3.22 -16.32 -12.44
CA ASN A 101 2.94 -14.89 -12.72
C ASN A 101 4.05 -14.36 -13.66
N ASP A 102 3.64 -13.70 -14.74
CA ASP A 102 4.55 -13.29 -15.83
C ASP A 102 4.64 -11.76 -16.02
N CYS A 103 4.09 -11.01 -15.07
CA CYS A 103 3.95 -9.56 -15.05
C CYS A 103 3.20 -8.99 -16.26
N LEU A 104 2.33 -9.80 -16.88
CA LEU A 104 1.58 -9.40 -18.04
C LEU A 104 0.20 -10.04 -18.07
N ILE A 105 -0.82 -9.23 -17.74
CA ILE A 105 -2.21 -9.67 -17.77
C ILE A 105 -2.62 -9.98 -19.21
N ASN A 106 -2.84 -11.25 -19.52
CA ASN A 106 -3.05 -11.75 -20.87
C ASN A 106 -4.08 -12.91 -20.92
N PHE A 107 -4.11 -13.64 -22.04
CA PHE A 107 -5.06 -14.72 -22.24
C PHE A 107 -4.85 -15.92 -21.31
N ALA A 108 -3.65 -16.08 -20.73
CA ALA A 108 -3.37 -17.08 -19.71
C ALA A 108 -4.23 -16.80 -18.46
N ASP A 109 -4.25 -15.56 -17.99
CA ASP A 109 -5.00 -15.12 -16.82
C ASP A 109 -6.50 -15.15 -17.07
N LEU A 110 -6.92 -14.68 -18.24
CA LEU A 110 -8.32 -14.74 -18.65
C LEU A 110 -8.82 -16.19 -18.71
N ASN A 111 -7.97 -17.14 -19.08
CA ASN A 111 -8.32 -18.55 -19.04
C ASN A 111 -8.52 -19.04 -17.60
N VAL A 112 -7.71 -18.59 -16.63
CA VAL A 112 -7.92 -18.89 -15.19
C VAL A 112 -9.28 -18.35 -14.73
N VAL A 113 -9.58 -17.08 -14.97
CA VAL A 113 -10.89 -16.47 -14.63
C VAL A 113 -12.05 -17.21 -15.31
N ALA A 114 -11.90 -17.54 -16.59
CA ALA A 114 -12.92 -18.28 -17.35
C ALA A 114 -13.18 -19.67 -16.77
N THR A 115 -12.15 -20.37 -16.29
CA THR A 115 -12.34 -21.67 -15.62
C THR A 115 -12.98 -21.57 -14.26
N ALA A 116 -12.80 -20.44 -13.56
CA ALA A 116 -13.38 -20.17 -12.26
C ALA A 116 -14.78 -19.55 -12.34
N PHE A 117 -15.25 -19.18 -13.53
CA PHE A 117 -16.51 -18.45 -13.72
C PHE A 117 -17.73 -19.17 -13.11
N PHE A 118 -18.58 -18.41 -12.41
CA PHE A 118 -19.64 -18.87 -11.53
C PHE A 118 -19.19 -19.68 -10.30
N GLY A 119 -17.90 -19.68 -9.99
CA GLY A 119 -17.35 -20.26 -8.78
C GLY A 119 -17.72 -19.45 -7.54
N ASN A 120 -17.87 -20.14 -6.41
CA ASN A 120 -18.04 -19.54 -5.09
C ASN A 120 -17.35 -20.42 -4.04
N PRO A 121 -17.07 -19.93 -2.82
CA PRO A 121 -16.47 -20.72 -1.77
C PRO A 121 -17.18 -22.08 -1.56
N GLY A 122 -16.48 -23.16 -1.88
CA GLY A 122 -16.99 -24.54 -1.79
C GLY A 122 -17.40 -25.17 -3.12
N SER A 123 -17.41 -24.43 -4.23
CA SER A 123 -17.59 -24.99 -5.57
C SER A 123 -16.31 -25.66 -6.08
N ALA A 124 -16.44 -26.63 -6.98
CA ALA A 124 -15.28 -27.34 -7.55
C ALA A 124 -14.38 -26.47 -8.43
N ASN A 125 -14.92 -25.36 -8.95
CA ASN A 125 -14.23 -24.38 -9.78
C ASN A 125 -13.89 -23.09 -9.01
N TRP A 126 -13.95 -23.10 -7.67
CA TRP A 126 -13.60 -21.93 -6.88
C TRP A 126 -12.10 -21.63 -6.99
N ASN A 127 -11.79 -20.42 -7.45
CA ASN A 127 -10.46 -19.84 -7.34
C ASN A 127 -10.58 -18.46 -6.68
N PRO A 128 -10.10 -18.27 -5.44
CA PRO A 128 -10.18 -16.99 -4.75
C PRO A 128 -9.36 -15.88 -5.42
N ALA A 129 -8.31 -16.21 -6.19
CA ALA A 129 -7.54 -15.21 -6.95
C ALA A 129 -8.33 -14.67 -8.16
N ALA A 130 -9.40 -15.36 -8.59
CA ALA A 130 -10.26 -14.89 -9.68
C ALA A 130 -11.47 -14.08 -9.19
N ASP A 131 -11.63 -13.89 -7.88
CA ASP A 131 -12.64 -13.05 -7.24
C ASP A 131 -11.98 -11.71 -6.87
N PHE A 132 -11.83 -10.83 -7.86
CA PHE A 132 -11.03 -9.61 -7.76
C PHE A 132 -11.70 -8.55 -6.89
N ASP A 133 -13.04 -8.53 -6.86
CA ASP A 133 -13.83 -7.59 -6.04
C ASP A 133 -14.23 -8.14 -4.66
N ASN A 134 -13.70 -9.32 -4.29
CA ASN A 134 -13.97 -10.05 -3.05
C ASN A 134 -15.47 -10.21 -2.74
N SER A 135 -16.30 -10.33 -3.79
CA SER A 135 -17.76 -10.51 -3.64
C SER A 135 -18.14 -11.94 -3.26
N GLY A 136 -17.19 -12.88 -3.29
CA GLY A 136 -17.39 -14.31 -3.05
C GLY A 136 -17.98 -15.06 -4.25
N LEU A 137 -17.97 -14.43 -5.43
CA LEU A 137 -18.58 -14.95 -6.65
C LEU A 137 -17.80 -14.51 -7.89
N VAL A 138 -17.09 -15.44 -8.53
CA VAL A 138 -16.43 -15.14 -9.82
C VAL A 138 -17.48 -14.96 -10.91
N ASN A 139 -17.68 -13.74 -11.39
CA ASN A 139 -18.74 -13.38 -12.33
C ASN A 139 -18.30 -12.28 -13.32
N PHE A 140 -19.27 -11.65 -13.98
CA PHE A 140 -19.00 -10.59 -14.95
C PHE A 140 -18.34 -9.35 -14.34
N ALA A 141 -18.46 -9.12 -13.03
CA ALA A 141 -17.70 -8.10 -12.32
C ALA A 141 -16.20 -8.36 -12.44
N ASP A 142 -15.74 -9.58 -12.15
CA ASP A 142 -14.33 -9.98 -12.26
C ASP A 142 -13.84 -9.96 -13.71
N LEU A 143 -14.69 -10.35 -14.66
CA LEU A 143 -14.37 -10.21 -16.08
C LEU A 143 -14.18 -8.75 -16.50
N ASN A 144 -14.88 -7.80 -15.89
CA ASN A 144 -14.68 -6.37 -16.17
C ASN A 144 -13.36 -5.87 -15.56
N VAL A 145 -12.96 -6.38 -14.38
CA VAL A 145 -11.69 -6.03 -13.74
C VAL A 145 -10.52 -6.48 -14.63
N ILE A 146 -10.43 -7.77 -14.96
CA ILE A 146 -9.35 -8.27 -15.84
C ILE A 146 -9.36 -7.62 -17.23
N ALA A 147 -10.52 -7.32 -17.78
CA ALA A 147 -10.62 -6.63 -19.08
C ALA A 147 -10.07 -5.20 -19.02
N ALA A 148 -10.19 -4.50 -17.89
CA ALA A 148 -9.63 -3.17 -17.70
C ALA A 148 -8.10 -3.18 -17.59
N MET A 149 -7.53 -4.30 -17.14
CA MET A 149 -6.09 -4.46 -16.89
C MET A 149 -5.37 -5.26 -17.99
N PHE A 150 -6.10 -5.74 -18.99
CA PHE A 150 -5.54 -6.55 -20.07
C PHE A 150 -4.40 -5.82 -20.81
N PHE A 151 -3.27 -6.49 -20.96
CA PHE A 151 -1.99 -5.96 -21.47
C PHE A 151 -1.30 -4.90 -20.59
N GLN A 152 -1.69 -4.76 -19.32
CA GLN A 152 -0.97 -3.97 -18.32
C GLN A 152 -0.24 -4.92 -17.35
N PRO A 153 0.84 -4.46 -16.69
CA PRO A 153 1.35 -5.14 -15.50
C PRO A 153 0.35 -5.05 -14.35
N PRO A 154 0.38 -5.99 -13.39
CA PRO A 154 -0.42 -5.91 -12.17
C PRO A 154 0.06 -4.78 -11.24
N GLY A 155 -0.76 -4.43 -10.26
CA GLY A 155 -0.54 -3.38 -9.29
C GLY A 155 -0.86 -1.98 -9.83
N PRO A 156 -0.17 -0.93 -9.35
CA PRO A 156 1.03 -0.96 -8.50
C PRO A 156 0.73 -1.28 -7.03
N SER A 157 1.69 -1.96 -6.39
CA SER A 157 1.74 -2.14 -4.94
C SER A 157 3.11 -1.73 -4.40
N ALA A 158 3.28 -1.76 -3.07
CA ALA A 158 4.61 -1.60 -2.46
C ALA A 158 5.61 -2.69 -2.90
N ALA A 159 5.09 -3.85 -3.33
CA ALA A 159 5.87 -4.90 -3.98
C ALA A 159 5.92 -4.67 -5.49
N GLY A 160 7.11 -4.81 -6.09
CA GLY A 160 7.19 -4.93 -7.54
C GLY A 160 6.70 -6.30 -7.98
N CYS A 161 6.12 -6.38 -9.17
CA CYS A 161 5.89 -7.67 -9.83
C CYS A 161 7.24 -8.39 -10.05
N ASN A 162 7.36 -9.65 -9.61
CA ASN A 162 8.60 -10.43 -9.59
C ASN A 162 8.51 -11.74 -10.37
#